data_AF-A0A0D2EW78-F1
#
_entry.id   AF-A0A0D2EW78-F1
#
_cell.length_a   1.000
_cell.length_b   1.000
_cell.length_c   1.000
_cell.angle_alpha   90.00
_cell.angle_beta   90.00
_cell.angle_gamma   90.00
#
_symmetry.space_group_name_H-M   'P 1'
#
loop_
_entity.id
_entity.type
_entity.pdbx_description
1 polymer ?
#
loop_
_entity_poly.entity_id
_entity_poly.type
_entity_poly.pdbx_seq_one_letter_code
_entity_poly.pdbx_strand_id
1 'polypeptide(L)'
;MAAQNPVNPADRIRAEQVLRAHYTNLEVAMAVLAREQKIADRLTGVHAYKYKITKVSEQIISNNQVTQVTDYISRCPAEVQHLFFQFLPLDADRAALALTCKKHAQTYEALKEKKIKKKINEIEVSQYFLPRPQRVTEIHRLQVLVRVQSLIPAKYRLCFKCNQYMDTTHRDNRIRPWGGLPMDRVLERYGPTKRAMTLGPRCPLCQAAADLELANHRAEFNEYKRKARSITMR
;
A
#
# COMPACT_ATOMS: atom_id res chain seq x y z
N MET A 1 11.49 48.73 36.58
CA MET A 1 10.83 47.42 36.40
C MET A 1 9.49 47.68 35.73
N ALA A 2 9.36 47.37 34.43
CA ALA A 2 8.13 47.66 33.70
C ALA A 2 7.02 46.68 34.12
N ALA A 3 5.96 47.21 34.71
CA ALA A 3 4.76 46.45 35.06
C ALA A 3 4.12 45.94 33.77
N GLN A 4 4.06 44.62 33.60
CA GLN A 4 3.29 43.99 32.53
C GLN A 4 1.81 44.28 32.81
N ASN A 5 1.21 45.15 32.00
CA ASN A 5 -0.23 45.40 32.04
C ASN A 5 -0.97 44.06 31.90
N PRO A 6 -1.98 43.78 32.74
CA PRO A 6 -2.72 42.53 32.67
C PRO A 6 -3.43 42.44 31.32
N VAL A 7 -3.08 41.43 30.54
CA VAL A 7 -3.68 41.17 29.22
C VAL A 7 -5.18 40.96 29.40
N ASN A 8 -5.99 41.78 28.72
CA ASN A 8 -7.44 41.70 28.76
C ASN A 8 -7.89 40.27 28.35
N PRO A 9 -8.72 39.58 29.14
CA PRO A 9 -9.21 38.24 28.83
C PRO A 9 -9.83 38.09 27.43
N ALA A 10 -10.49 39.14 26.93
CA ALA A 10 -11.07 39.14 25.59
C ALA A 10 -10.02 39.13 24.47
N ASP A 11 -8.87 39.77 24.69
CA ASP A 11 -7.76 39.79 23.73
C ASP A 11 -6.99 38.47 23.75
N ARG A 12 -6.90 37.84 24.92
CA ARG A 12 -6.36 36.48 25.06
C ARG A 12 -7.22 35.46 24.32
N ILE A 13 -8.55 35.48 24.49
CA ILE A 13 -9.46 34.55 23.80
C ILE A 13 -9.38 34.73 22.28
N ARG A 14 -9.32 35.97 21.78
CA ARG A 14 -9.14 36.27 20.35
C ARG A 14 -7.79 35.74 19.84
N ALA A 15 -6.71 35.97 20.58
CA ALA A 15 -5.40 35.44 20.22
C ALA A 15 -5.38 33.91 20.19
N GLU A 16 -6.01 33.23 21.15
CA GLU A 16 -6.13 31.77 21.20
C GLU A 16 -6.95 31.22 20.01
N GLN A 17 -8.03 31.91 19.61
CA GLN A 17 -8.82 31.54 18.43
C GLN A 17 -8.02 31.68 17.12
N VAL A 18 -7.29 32.79 16.97
CA VAL A 18 -6.42 33.03 15.81
C VAL A 18 -5.30 31.99 15.75
N LEU A 19 -4.68 31.67 16.89
CA LEU A 19 -3.65 30.63 16.99
C LEU A 19 -4.21 29.26 16.57
N ARG A 20 -5.41 28.89 17.04
CA ARG A 20 -6.07 27.64 16.63
C ARG A 20 -6.37 27.60 15.14
N ALA A 21 -6.80 28.71 14.55
CA ALA A 21 -7.02 28.81 13.11
C ALA A 21 -5.72 28.59 12.33
N HIS A 22 -4.62 29.25 12.74
CA HIS A 22 -3.32 29.05 12.13
C HIS A 22 -2.81 27.61 12.29
N TYR A 23 -2.98 27.02 13.46
CA TYR A 23 -2.59 25.62 13.70
C TYR A 23 -3.37 24.67 12.80
N THR A 24 -4.69 24.86 12.67
CA THR A 24 -5.53 24.08 11.75
C THR A 24 -5.08 24.22 10.29
N ASN A 25 -4.74 25.45 9.88
CA ASN A 25 -4.22 25.70 8.53
C ASN A 25 -2.87 25.01 8.28
N LEU A 26 -1.98 24.99 9.27
CA LEU A 26 -0.71 24.26 9.20
C LEU A 26 -0.93 22.76 9.08
N GLU A 27 -1.83 22.18 9.88
CA GLU A 27 -2.18 20.76 9.79
C GLU A 27 -2.74 20.40 8.40
N VAL A 28 -3.61 21.25 7.84
CA VAL A 28 -4.13 21.07 6.49
C VAL A 28 -3.01 21.16 5.46
N ALA A 29 -2.10 22.13 5.56
CA ALA A 29 -0.97 22.29 4.66
C ALA A 29 -0.01 21.09 4.72
N MET A 30 0.30 20.60 5.92
CA MET A 30 1.12 19.40 6.12
C MET A 30 0.47 18.15 5.50
N ALA A 31 -0.85 17.98 5.67
CA ALA A 31 -1.58 16.87 5.06
C ALA A 31 -1.55 16.94 3.53
N VAL A 32 -1.66 18.14 2.94
CA VAL A 32 -1.52 18.36 1.50
C VAL A 32 -0.11 18.00 1.03
N LEU A 33 0.94 18.51 1.70
CA LEU A 33 2.33 18.21 1.34
C LEU A 33 2.62 16.71 1.42
N ALA A 34 2.17 16.03 2.49
CA ALA A 34 2.34 14.59 2.64
C ALA A 34 1.66 13.81 1.50
N ARG A 35 0.48 14.27 1.04
CA ARG A 35 -0.21 13.68 -0.11
C ARG A 35 0.55 13.93 -1.42
N GLU A 36 0.99 15.16 -1.67
CA GLU A 36 1.74 15.49 -2.89
C GLU A 36 3.05 14.70 -2.95
N GLN A 37 3.74 14.51 -1.81
CA GLN A 37 4.90 13.63 -1.74
C GLN A 37 4.56 12.19 -2.14
N LYS A 38 3.44 11.62 -1.64
CA LYS A 38 2.96 10.29 -2.05
C LYS A 38 2.70 10.21 -3.57
N ILE A 39 2.30 11.29 -4.21
CA ILE A 39 2.06 11.36 -5.66
C ILE A 39 3.39 11.51 -6.41
N ALA A 40 4.31 12.32 -5.92
CA ALA A 40 5.66 12.47 -6.47
C ALA A 40 6.44 11.14 -6.44
N ASP A 41 6.36 10.40 -5.34
CA ASP A 41 6.91 9.04 -5.22
C ASP A 41 6.29 8.08 -6.27
N ARG A 42 5.03 8.33 -6.68
CA ARG A 42 4.32 7.57 -7.72
C ARG A 42 4.79 7.87 -9.12
N LEU A 43 5.18 9.11 -9.35
CA LEU A 43 5.74 9.55 -10.62
C LEU A 43 7.17 9.03 -10.82
N THR A 44 8.00 9.08 -9.79
CA THR A 44 9.42 8.70 -9.87
C THR A 44 9.65 7.20 -9.84
N GLY A 45 8.60 6.40 -9.58
CA GLY A 45 8.72 4.96 -9.35
C GLY A 45 9.51 4.64 -8.07
N VAL A 46 9.82 5.65 -7.24
CA VAL A 46 10.36 5.52 -5.89
C VAL A 46 9.21 5.16 -4.95
N HIS A 47 8.51 4.09 -5.29
CA HIS A 47 7.71 3.42 -4.30
C HIS A 47 8.62 2.61 -3.42
N ALA A 48 8.52 2.86 -2.12
CA ALA A 48 9.02 1.98 -1.08
C ALA A 48 8.59 0.50 -1.28
N TYR A 49 7.61 0.26 -2.16
CA TYR A 49 7.03 -1.05 -2.49
C TYR A 49 7.38 -1.50 -3.92
N LYS A 50 8.63 -1.31 -4.37
CA LYS A 50 9.23 -2.28 -5.30
C LYS A 50 9.12 -3.65 -4.62
N TYR A 51 8.37 -4.57 -5.21
CA TYR A 51 7.92 -5.84 -4.61
C TYR A 51 8.89 -6.45 -3.59
N LYS A 52 8.58 -6.29 -2.30
CA LYS A 52 9.17 -7.04 -1.19
C LYS A 52 8.06 -7.88 -0.55
N ILE A 53 7.57 -8.89 -1.26
CA ILE A 53 6.61 -9.90 -0.75
C ILE A 53 5.24 -9.28 -0.39
N THR A 54 4.20 -10.08 -0.35
CA THR A 54 2.91 -9.62 0.18
C THR A 54 3.09 -9.27 1.65
N LYS A 55 2.93 -7.99 2.01
CA LYS A 55 2.87 -7.57 3.41
C LYS A 55 1.40 -7.56 3.82
N VAL A 56 1.03 -8.45 4.72
CA VAL A 56 -0.30 -8.43 5.31
C VAL A 56 -0.31 -7.32 6.36
N SER A 57 -1.17 -6.30 6.20
CA SER A 57 -1.17 -5.18 7.16
C SER A 57 -1.74 -5.66 8.50
N GLU A 58 -1.16 -5.19 9.61
CA GLU A 58 -1.65 -5.50 10.96
C GLU A 58 -3.12 -5.13 11.16
N GLN A 59 -3.59 -4.09 10.45
CA GLN A 59 -4.99 -3.66 10.46
C GLN A 59 -5.95 -4.64 9.77
N ILE A 60 -5.46 -5.42 8.81
CA ILE A 60 -6.21 -6.53 8.19
C ILE A 60 -6.17 -7.75 9.12
N ILE A 61 -5.02 -8.01 9.76
CA ILE A 61 -4.81 -9.09 10.74
C ILE A 61 -5.68 -8.92 12.00
N SER A 62 -5.91 -7.68 12.43
CA SER A 62 -6.66 -7.35 13.64
C SER A 62 -8.18 -7.44 13.48
N ASN A 63 -8.69 -7.39 12.24
CA ASN A 63 -10.11 -7.61 12.00
C ASN A 63 -10.32 -9.12 11.96
N ASN A 64 -10.89 -9.69 13.03
CA ASN A 64 -11.32 -11.10 13.14
C ASN A 64 -12.45 -11.43 12.13
N GLN A 65 -12.25 -11.20 10.84
CA GLN A 65 -13.30 -11.32 9.83
C GLN A 65 -13.62 -12.76 9.46
N VAL A 66 -12.70 -13.70 9.70
CA VAL A 66 -12.96 -15.10 9.43
C VAL A 66 -12.97 -15.85 10.75
N THR A 67 -14.16 -16.00 11.33
CA THR A 67 -14.44 -17.02 12.34
C THR A 67 -14.29 -18.39 11.66
N GLN A 68 -13.07 -18.90 11.54
CA GLN A 68 -12.87 -20.29 11.17
C GLN A 68 -13.37 -21.15 12.34
N VAL A 69 -14.52 -21.79 12.15
CA VAL A 69 -15.18 -22.65 13.14
C VAL A 69 -14.25 -23.80 13.58
N THR A 70 -13.33 -24.22 12.71
CA THR A 70 -12.26 -25.18 13.02
C THR A 70 -10.95 -24.80 12.33
N ASP A 71 -9.98 -24.30 13.09
CA ASP A 71 -8.61 -24.07 12.62
C ASP A 71 -7.68 -25.14 13.19
N TYR A 72 -7.49 -26.23 12.44
CA TYR A 72 -6.61 -27.33 12.83
C TYR A 72 -5.13 -26.99 12.65
N ILE A 73 -4.79 -26.16 11.66
CA ILE A 73 -3.41 -25.78 11.35
C ILE A 73 -2.82 -24.97 12.50
N SER A 74 -3.59 -24.01 13.04
CA SER A 74 -3.18 -23.24 14.21
C SER A 74 -2.98 -24.08 15.47
N ARG A 75 -3.54 -25.29 15.55
CA ARG A 75 -3.35 -26.19 16.71
C ARG A 75 -2.11 -27.07 16.58
N CYS A 76 -1.55 -27.19 15.38
CA CYS A 76 -0.33 -27.96 15.17
C CYS A 76 0.90 -27.27 15.83
N PRO A 77 1.97 -28.03 16.13
CA PRO A 77 3.26 -27.46 16.50
C PRO A 77 3.80 -26.49 15.43
N ALA A 78 4.68 -25.57 15.84
CA ALA A 78 5.20 -24.52 14.96
C ALA A 78 5.91 -25.12 13.73
N GLU A 79 6.65 -26.20 13.91
CA GLU A 79 7.37 -26.92 12.87
C GLU A 79 6.42 -27.42 11.78
N VAL A 80 5.28 -27.98 12.18
CA VAL A 80 4.25 -28.49 11.27
C VAL A 80 3.56 -27.34 10.54
N GLN A 81 3.25 -26.24 11.25
CA GLN A 81 2.73 -25.03 10.63
C GLN A 81 3.70 -24.49 9.56
N HIS A 82 5.01 -24.47 9.85
CA HIS A 82 6.02 -24.02 8.90
C HIS A 82 6.06 -24.89 7.64
N LEU A 83 5.89 -26.21 7.79
CA LEU A 83 5.80 -27.14 6.66
C LEU A 83 4.60 -26.83 5.77
N PHE A 84 3.41 -26.56 6.33
CA PHE A 84 2.24 -26.14 5.53
C PHE A 84 2.57 -24.94 4.65
N PHE A 85 3.19 -23.89 5.21
CA PHE A 85 3.60 -22.72 4.43
C PHE A 85 4.68 -23.05 3.39
N GLN A 86 5.59 -23.99 3.67
CA GLN A 86 6.65 -24.38 2.75
C GLN A 86 6.13 -25.20 1.56
N PHE A 87 5.12 -26.04 1.77
CA PHE A 87 4.51 -26.87 0.72
C PHE A 87 3.58 -26.10 -0.22
N LEU A 88 3.13 -24.91 0.16
CA LEU A 88 2.37 -24.04 -0.72
C LEU A 88 3.28 -23.45 -1.81
N PRO A 89 3.09 -23.81 -3.10
CA PRO A 89 4.05 -23.47 -4.15
C PRO A 89 4.02 -21.98 -4.48
N LEU A 90 2.84 -21.36 -4.48
CA LEU A 90 2.68 -19.95 -4.86
C LEU A 90 2.71 -19.05 -3.63
N ASP A 91 3.29 -17.86 -3.79
CA ASP A 91 3.20 -16.80 -2.77
C ASP A 91 1.73 -16.40 -2.53
N ALA A 92 0.90 -16.52 -3.57
CA ALA A 92 -0.53 -16.25 -3.53
C ALA A 92 -1.27 -17.14 -2.55
N ASP A 93 -1.00 -18.45 -2.56
CA ASP A 93 -1.66 -19.40 -1.66
C ASP A 93 -1.19 -19.20 -0.22
N ARG A 94 0.09 -18.87 -0.02
CA ARG A 94 0.64 -18.54 1.29
C ARG A 94 0.03 -17.26 1.86
N ALA A 95 -0.08 -16.22 1.04
CA ALA A 95 -0.74 -14.98 1.42
C ALA A 95 -2.24 -15.19 1.70
N ALA A 96 -2.92 -16.06 0.94
CA ALA A 96 -4.30 -16.42 1.19
C ALA A 96 -4.46 -17.16 2.53
N LEU A 97 -3.60 -18.15 2.83
CA LEU A 97 -3.58 -18.83 4.12
C LEU A 97 -3.28 -17.86 5.27
N ALA A 98 -2.32 -16.95 5.08
CA ALA A 98 -1.98 -15.92 6.06
C ALA A 98 -3.19 -15.03 6.42
N LEU A 99 -4.11 -14.82 5.49
CA LEU A 99 -5.29 -13.99 5.70
C LEU A 99 -6.48 -14.71 6.32
N THR A 100 -6.39 -16.03 6.55
CA THR A 100 -7.51 -16.75 7.18
C THR A 100 -7.60 -16.54 8.68
N CYS A 101 -6.47 -16.29 9.37
CA CYS A 101 -6.47 -15.99 10.80
C CYS A 101 -5.20 -15.25 11.25
N LYS A 102 -5.26 -14.63 12.43
CA LYS A 102 -4.14 -13.90 13.01
C LYS A 102 -2.88 -14.74 13.18
N LYS A 103 -3.02 -15.99 13.62
CA LYS A 103 -1.88 -16.88 13.86
C LYS A 103 -1.16 -17.24 12.55
N HIS A 104 -1.91 -17.55 11.49
CA HIS A 104 -1.33 -17.76 10.16
C HIS A 104 -0.62 -16.53 9.62
N ALA A 105 -1.19 -15.34 9.82
CA ALA A 105 -0.53 -14.10 9.43
C ALA A 105 0.82 -13.91 10.14
N GLN A 106 0.87 -14.16 11.46
CA GLN A 106 2.10 -14.08 12.24
C GLN A 106 3.15 -15.09 11.77
N THR A 107 2.73 -16.35 11.54
CA THR A 107 3.61 -17.41 11.03
C THR A 107 4.16 -17.04 9.65
N TYR A 108 3.33 -16.55 8.73
CA TYR A 108 3.77 -16.13 7.40
C TYR A 108 4.78 -14.97 7.48
N GLU A 109 4.49 -13.93 8.26
CA GLU A 109 5.37 -12.78 8.43
C GLU A 109 6.73 -13.17 9.04
N ALA A 110 6.75 -14.12 9.99
CA ALA A 110 7.99 -14.64 10.57
C ALA A 110 8.82 -15.48 9.58
N LEU A 111 8.16 -16.26 8.72
CA LEU A 111 8.83 -17.17 7.79
C LEU A 111 9.24 -16.51 6.48
N LYS A 112 8.53 -15.47 6.04
CA LYS A 112 8.66 -14.99 4.66
C LYS A 112 10.08 -14.56 4.36
N GLU A 113 10.78 -13.88 5.26
CA GLU A 113 12.17 -13.41 5.06
C GLU A 113 13.23 -14.36 5.63
N LYS A 114 12.82 -15.45 6.29
CA LYS A 114 13.76 -16.43 6.88
C LYS A 114 14.61 -17.07 5.79
N LYS A 115 15.93 -17.11 6.01
CA LYS A 115 16.89 -17.80 5.14
C LYS A 115 17.45 -19.02 5.84
N ILE A 116 17.69 -20.07 5.06
CA ILE A 116 18.32 -21.31 5.49
C ILE A 116 19.53 -21.59 4.61
N LYS A 117 20.59 -22.11 5.22
CA LYS A 117 21.74 -22.63 4.48
C LYS A 117 21.41 -24.04 4.01
N LYS A 118 21.53 -24.30 2.71
CA LYS A 118 21.38 -25.64 2.14
C LYS A 118 22.63 -25.98 1.35
N LYS A 119 23.17 -27.19 1.56
CA LYS A 119 24.24 -27.72 0.71
C LYS A 119 23.64 -28.20 -0.59
N ILE A 120 24.10 -27.64 -1.70
CA ILE A 120 23.75 -28.06 -3.07
C ILE A 120 25.07 -28.32 -3.78
N ASN A 121 25.32 -29.56 -4.17
CA ASN A 121 26.58 -29.98 -4.80
C ASN A 121 27.81 -29.53 -4.00
N GLU A 122 27.82 -29.81 -2.69
CA GLU A 122 28.90 -29.46 -1.75
C GLU A 122 29.10 -27.96 -1.48
N ILE A 123 28.38 -27.08 -2.18
CA ILE A 123 28.41 -25.63 -1.97
C ILE A 123 27.30 -25.23 -0.99
N GLU A 124 27.64 -24.47 0.05
CA GLU A 124 26.66 -23.86 0.94
C GLU A 124 25.98 -22.66 0.27
N VAL A 125 24.69 -22.81 -0.05
CA VAL A 125 23.89 -21.74 -0.63
C VAL A 125 22.87 -21.27 0.39
N SER A 126 22.84 -19.96 0.64
CA SER A 126 21.79 -19.33 1.44
C SER A 126 20.53 -19.13 0.59
N GLN A 127 19.47 -19.85 0.89
CA GLN A 127 18.17 -19.76 0.21
C GLN A 127 17.07 -19.32 1.17
N TYR A 128 15.98 -18.76 0.65
CA TYR A 128 14.80 -18.47 1.47
C TYR A 128 14.14 -19.78 1.93
N PHE A 129 13.63 -19.80 3.16
CA PHE A 129 12.91 -20.93 3.72
C PHE A 129 11.64 -21.23 2.91
N LEU A 130 10.87 -20.18 2.60
CA LEU A 130 9.70 -20.26 1.75
C LEU A 130 10.12 -20.22 0.26
N PRO A 131 9.57 -21.10 -0.60
CA PRO A 131 9.92 -21.12 -2.03
C PRO A 131 9.67 -19.76 -2.71
N ARG A 132 10.60 -19.26 -3.52
CA ARG A 132 10.42 -17.99 -4.23
C ARG A 132 10.72 -18.11 -5.72
N PRO A 133 10.00 -17.38 -6.58
CA PRO A 133 10.39 -17.28 -7.97
C PRO A 133 11.74 -16.57 -8.07
N GLN A 134 12.63 -17.07 -8.93
CA GLN A 134 13.93 -16.43 -9.19
C GLN A 134 13.76 -15.01 -9.77
N ARG A 135 12.71 -14.81 -10.57
CA ARG A 135 12.30 -13.51 -11.10
C ARG A 135 10.84 -13.26 -10.79
N VAL A 136 10.57 -12.15 -10.11
CA VAL A 136 9.20 -11.71 -9.87
C VAL A 136 8.68 -11.00 -11.11
N THR A 137 7.59 -11.51 -11.67
CA THR A 137 6.91 -10.90 -12.82
C THR A 137 5.56 -10.31 -12.42
N GLU A 138 4.99 -9.51 -13.30
CA GLU A 138 3.62 -8.98 -13.21
C GLU A 138 2.57 -10.08 -12.96
N ILE A 139 2.74 -11.26 -13.57
CA ILE A 139 1.82 -12.40 -13.41
C ILE A 139 1.82 -12.92 -11.97
N HIS A 140 2.99 -13.07 -11.35
CA HIS A 140 3.08 -13.51 -9.95
C HIS A 140 2.38 -12.54 -9.01
N ARG A 141 2.48 -11.23 -9.28
CA ARG A 141 1.75 -10.21 -8.53
C ARG A 141 0.26 -10.49 -8.66
N LEU A 142 -0.24 -10.52 -9.89
CA LEU A 142 -1.66 -10.70 -10.18
C LEU A 142 -2.25 -11.97 -9.54
N GLN A 143 -1.49 -13.07 -9.47
CA GLN A 143 -1.93 -14.28 -8.77
C GLN A 143 -2.23 -14.02 -7.29
N VAL A 144 -1.32 -13.38 -6.56
CA VAL A 144 -1.57 -13.02 -5.14
C VAL A 144 -2.81 -12.16 -5.05
N LEU A 145 -2.90 -11.14 -5.89
CA LEU A 145 -3.98 -10.16 -5.88
C LEU A 145 -5.36 -10.79 -6.10
N VAL A 146 -5.47 -11.70 -7.07
CA VAL A 146 -6.71 -12.42 -7.38
C VAL A 146 -7.09 -13.39 -6.27
N ARG A 147 -6.10 -14.13 -5.74
CA ARG A 147 -6.35 -15.17 -4.74
C ARG A 147 -6.80 -14.61 -3.40
N VAL A 148 -6.28 -13.44 -3.06
CA VAL A 148 -6.47 -12.80 -1.75
C VAL A 148 -7.70 -11.89 -1.71
N GLN A 149 -8.23 -11.46 -2.85
CA GLN A 149 -9.26 -10.41 -2.92
C GLN A 149 -10.50 -10.68 -2.06
N SER A 150 -11.02 -11.91 -2.07
CA SER A 150 -12.25 -12.27 -1.32
C SER A 150 -12.05 -12.27 0.20
N LEU A 151 -10.80 -12.33 0.65
CA LEU A 151 -10.44 -12.38 2.07
C LEU A 151 -10.21 -10.97 2.65
N ILE A 152 -10.33 -9.93 1.84
CA ILE A 152 -10.00 -8.56 2.23
C ILE A 152 -11.24 -7.78 2.61
N PRO A 153 -11.21 -7.01 3.72
CA PRO A 153 -12.34 -6.19 4.14
C PRO A 153 -12.78 -5.24 3.02
N ALA A 154 -14.09 -5.04 2.87
CA ALA A 154 -14.67 -4.15 1.85
C ALA A 154 -14.13 -2.69 1.88
N LYS A 155 -13.62 -2.25 3.04
CA LYS A 155 -12.96 -0.94 3.19
C LYS A 155 -11.59 -0.85 2.54
N TYR A 156 -10.99 -1.96 2.11
CA TYR A 156 -9.73 -1.95 1.39
C TYR A 156 -9.97 -2.38 -0.06
N ARG A 157 -9.37 -1.63 -0.98
CA ARG A 157 -9.34 -1.99 -2.40
C ARG A 157 -7.91 -1.99 -2.87
N LEU A 158 -7.62 -2.88 -3.81
CA LEU A 158 -6.29 -3.06 -4.35
C LEU A 158 -6.06 -2.23 -5.61
N CYS A 159 -4.92 -1.56 -5.68
CA CYS A 159 -4.45 -0.90 -6.89
C CYS A 159 -3.53 -1.82 -7.71
N PHE A 160 -3.86 -2.05 -8.98
CA PHE A 160 -3.05 -2.86 -9.90
C PHE A 160 -1.77 -2.16 -10.38
N LYS A 161 -1.75 -0.82 -10.43
CA LYS A 161 -0.53 -0.06 -10.74
C LYS A 161 0.53 -0.18 -9.63
N CYS A 162 0.24 0.31 -8.42
CA CYS A 162 1.19 0.29 -7.29
C CYS A 162 1.17 -0.97 -6.42
N ASN A 163 0.28 -1.94 -6.64
CA ASN A 163 0.18 -3.19 -5.87
C ASN A 163 -0.12 -3.00 -4.36
N GLN A 164 -0.87 -1.97 -3.99
CA GLN A 164 -1.16 -1.66 -2.60
C GLN A 164 -2.65 -1.80 -2.30
N TYR A 165 -2.94 -2.39 -1.15
CA TYR A 165 -4.25 -2.26 -0.52
C TYR A 165 -4.37 -0.85 0.05
N MET A 166 -5.34 -0.12 -0.47
CA MET A 166 -5.65 1.23 -0.08
C MET A 166 -6.96 1.21 0.67
N ASP A 167 -6.95 1.80 1.86
CA ASP A 167 -8.17 2.07 2.60
C ASP A 167 -9.03 3.06 1.82
N THR A 168 -10.19 2.62 1.33
CA THR A 168 -11.14 3.42 0.57
C THR A 168 -11.84 4.47 1.43
N THR A 169 -11.76 4.35 2.75
CA THR A 169 -12.27 5.34 3.70
C THR A 169 -11.30 6.45 4.02
N HIS A 170 -10.00 6.24 3.80
CA HIS A 170 -8.98 7.25 4.08
C HIS A 170 -9.18 8.51 3.23
N ARG A 171 -9.03 9.69 3.85
CA ARG A 171 -9.25 11.01 3.23
C ARG A 171 -8.53 11.13 1.87
N ASP A 172 -7.23 10.84 1.81
CA ASP A 172 -6.44 10.90 0.58
C ASP A 172 -6.98 10.03 -0.58
N ASN A 173 -7.68 8.94 -0.25
CA ASN A 173 -8.20 7.97 -1.22
C ASN A 173 -9.68 8.22 -1.57
N ARG A 174 -10.32 9.24 -0.98
CA ARG A 174 -11.68 9.66 -1.30
C ARG A 174 -11.77 10.83 -2.27
N ILE A 175 -10.67 11.57 -2.44
CA ILE A 175 -10.65 12.82 -3.21
C ILE A 175 -10.95 12.58 -4.69
N ARG A 176 -10.52 11.43 -5.23
CA ARG A 176 -10.78 11.04 -6.61
C ARG A 176 -11.40 9.64 -6.66
N PRO A 177 -12.21 9.36 -7.68
CA PRO A 177 -12.67 8.01 -7.93
C PRO A 177 -11.49 7.08 -8.22
N TRP A 178 -11.71 5.80 -8.03
CA TRP A 178 -10.80 4.78 -8.53
C TRP A 178 -10.87 4.71 -10.05
N GLY A 179 -9.71 4.63 -10.70
CA GLY A 179 -9.62 4.46 -12.14
C GLY A 179 -9.68 2.99 -12.57
N GLY A 180 -9.82 2.78 -13.88
CA GLY A 180 -9.87 1.45 -14.48
C GLY A 180 -11.19 0.73 -14.26
N LEU A 181 -11.27 -0.51 -14.73
CA LEU A 181 -12.45 -1.35 -14.59
C LEU A 181 -12.53 -1.93 -13.16
N PRO A 182 -13.75 -2.15 -12.63
CA PRO A 182 -13.97 -2.93 -11.42
C PRO A 182 -13.31 -4.31 -11.50
N MET A 183 -12.84 -4.81 -10.36
CA MET A 183 -12.00 -6.00 -10.30
C MET A 183 -12.73 -7.24 -10.81
N ASP A 184 -13.95 -7.45 -10.30
CA ASP A 184 -14.94 -8.43 -10.72
C ASP A 184 -15.03 -8.51 -12.25
N ARG A 185 -15.31 -7.38 -12.91
CA ARG A 185 -15.43 -7.32 -14.38
C ARG A 185 -14.12 -7.62 -15.11
N VAL A 186 -12.98 -7.26 -14.52
CA VAL A 186 -11.67 -7.49 -15.12
C VAL A 186 -11.31 -8.96 -15.09
N LEU A 187 -11.57 -9.63 -13.96
CA LEU A 187 -11.29 -11.04 -13.78
C LEU A 187 -12.23 -11.90 -14.61
N GLU A 188 -13.52 -11.56 -14.66
CA GLU A 188 -14.50 -12.23 -15.51
C GLU A 188 -14.15 -12.13 -17.00
N ARG A 189 -13.72 -10.94 -17.48
CA ARG A 189 -13.45 -10.73 -18.92
C ARG A 189 -12.08 -11.16 -19.39
N TYR A 190 -11.05 -10.99 -18.56
CA TYR A 190 -9.65 -11.08 -19.00
C TYR A 190 -8.83 -12.08 -18.19
N GLY A 191 -9.38 -12.66 -17.13
CA GLY A 191 -8.64 -13.50 -16.19
C GLY A 191 -7.43 -12.78 -15.56
N PRO A 192 -6.54 -13.52 -14.87
CA PRO A 192 -5.30 -12.98 -14.33
C PRO A 192 -4.25 -12.81 -15.44
N THR A 193 -4.48 -11.89 -16.38
CA THR A 193 -3.55 -11.57 -17.48
C THR A 193 -2.89 -10.20 -17.35
N LYS A 194 -1.82 -9.95 -18.14
CA LYS A 194 -1.21 -8.61 -18.26
C LYS A 194 -2.24 -7.55 -18.66
N ARG A 195 -3.23 -7.92 -19.47
CA ARG A 195 -4.32 -7.03 -19.89
C ARG A 195 -5.19 -6.61 -18.69
N ALA A 196 -5.46 -7.53 -17.76
CA ALA A 196 -6.13 -7.21 -16.50
C ALA A 196 -5.34 -6.20 -15.66
N MET A 197 -4.00 -6.30 -15.60
CA MET A 197 -3.18 -5.30 -14.89
C MET A 197 -3.23 -3.92 -15.51
N THR A 198 -3.28 -3.83 -16.84
CA THR A 198 -3.38 -2.55 -17.54
C THR A 198 -4.74 -1.91 -17.34
N LEU A 199 -5.82 -2.68 -17.46
CA LEU A 199 -7.20 -2.17 -17.45
C LEU A 199 -7.86 -2.17 -16.06
N GLY A 200 -7.28 -2.87 -15.10
CA GLY A 200 -7.87 -3.07 -13.79
C GLY A 200 -7.79 -1.88 -12.84
N PRO A 201 -8.26 -2.05 -11.60
CA PRO A 201 -8.44 -0.96 -10.66
C PRO A 201 -7.15 -0.18 -10.37
N ARG A 202 -7.24 1.16 -10.37
CA ARG A 202 -6.13 2.06 -10.03
C ARG A 202 -6.54 2.97 -8.88
N CYS A 203 -5.69 3.08 -7.86
CA CYS A 203 -5.98 3.97 -6.74
C CYS A 203 -5.96 5.44 -7.19
N PRO A 204 -6.71 6.30 -6.48
CA PRO A 204 -6.77 7.75 -6.72
C PRO A 204 -5.40 8.42 -6.85
N LEU A 205 -4.44 8.02 -6.01
CA LEU A 205 -3.09 8.56 -6.03
C LEU A 205 -2.31 8.16 -7.28
N CYS A 206 -2.48 6.91 -7.77
CA CYS A 206 -1.85 6.45 -9.01
C CYS A 206 -2.49 7.06 -10.25
N GLN A 207 -3.78 7.39 -10.17
CA GLN A 207 -4.47 8.12 -11.22
C GLN A 207 -3.99 9.57 -11.27
N ALA A 208 -3.91 10.25 -10.14
CA ALA A 208 -3.34 11.60 -10.06
C ALA A 208 -1.90 11.66 -10.60
N ALA A 209 -1.06 10.67 -10.26
CA ALA A 209 0.28 10.56 -10.82
C ALA A 209 0.24 10.37 -12.35
N ALA A 210 -0.63 9.50 -12.88
CA ALA A 210 -0.75 9.31 -14.33
C ALA A 210 -1.23 10.59 -15.04
N ASP A 211 -2.16 11.33 -14.44
CA ASP A 211 -2.65 12.60 -15.00
C ASP A 211 -1.54 13.67 -15.02
N LEU A 212 -0.71 13.74 -13.97
CA LEU A 212 0.45 14.62 -13.91
C LEU A 212 1.55 14.22 -14.91
N GLU A 213 1.77 12.92 -15.09
CA GLU A 213 2.68 12.39 -16.10
C GLU A 213 2.21 12.78 -17.50
N LEU A 214 0.92 12.60 -17.81
CA LEU A 214 0.32 13.05 -19.07
C LEU A 214 0.43 14.58 -19.24
N ALA A 215 0.20 15.35 -18.17
CA ALA A 215 0.37 16.80 -18.19
C ALA A 215 1.83 17.19 -18.47
N ASN A 216 2.83 16.49 -17.93
CA ASN A 216 4.26 16.72 -18.22
C ASN A 216 4.59 16.66 -19.71
N HIS A 217 3.84 15.86 -20.48
CA HIS A 217 4.05 15.71 -21.93
C HIS A 217 3.26 16.73 -22.77
N ARG A 218 2.35 17.51 -22.18
CA ARG A 218 1.63 18.58 -22.91
C ARG A 218 2.53 19.80 -23.10
N ALA A 219 2.51 20.36 -24.32
CA ALA A 219 3.29 21.54 -24.67
C ALA A 219 2.99 22.73 -23.73
N GLU A 220 1.71 22.95 -23.42
CA GLU A 220 1.22 24.00 -22.52
C GLU A 220 1.80 23.91 -21.11
N PHE A 221 1.94 22.68 -20.58
CA PHE A 221 2.49 22.48 -19.24
C PHE A 221 4.00 22.68 -19.19
N ASN A 222 4.70 22.35 -20.29
CA ASN A 222 6.11 22.66 -20.44
C ASN A 222 6.36 24.16 -20.55
N GLU A 223 5.47 24.89 -21.22
CA GLU A 223 5.49 26.35 -21.26
C GLU A 223 5.22 26.96 -19.88
N TYR A 224 4.22 26.44 -19.15
CA TYR A 224 3.94 26.82 -17.77
C TYR A 224 5.15 26.58 -16.86
N LYS A 225 5.81 25.42 -16.93
CA LYS A 225 7.03 25.13 -16.16
C LYS A 225 8.16 26.11 -16.46
N ARG A 226 8.34 26.51 -17.72
CA ARG A 226 9.33 27.54 -18.10
C ARG A 226 8.99 28.88 -17.46
N LYS A 227 7.73 29.32 -17.55
CA LYS A 227 7.24 30.57 -16.93
C LYS A 227 7.36 30.54 -15.40
N ALA A 228 7.00 29.43 -14.76
CA ALA A 228 7.10 29.27 -13.31
C ALA A 228 8.56 29.35 -12.82
N ARG A 229 9.51 28.71 -13.52
CA ARG A 229 10.95 28.80 -13.22
C ARG A 229 11.50 30.21 -13.37
N SER A 230 10.99 31.00 -14.31
CA SER A 230 11.38 32.41 -14.44
C SER A 230 10.88 33.31 -13.31
N ILE A 231 9.84 32.88 -12.58
CA ILE A 231 9.29 33.61 -11.43
C ILE A 231 10.00 33.19 -10.13
N THR A 232 10.47 31.94 -10.02
CA THR A 232 11.13 31.40 -8.80
C THR A 232 12.62 31.76 -8.68
N MET A 233 13.22 32.45 -9.65
CA MET A 233 14.59 33.01 -9.57
C MET A 233 14.59 34.55 -9.49
N ARG A 234 13.82 35.11 -8.57
CA ARG A 234 14.01 36.48 -8.05
C ARG A 234 13.86 36.48 -6.55
#